data_AF-A0A832T087-F1
#
_entry.id   AF-A0A832T087-F1
#
_cell.length_a   1.000
_cell.length_b   1.000
_cell.length_c   1.000
_cell.angle_alpha   90.00
_cell.angle_beta   90.00
_cell.angle_gamma   90.00
#
_symmetry.space_group_name_H-M   'P 1'
#
loop_
_entity.id
_entity.type
_entity.pdbx_description
1 polymer ?
#
loop_
_entity_poly.entity_id
_entity_poly.type
_entity_poly.pdbx_seq_one_letter_code
_entity_poly.pdbx_strand_id
1 'polypeptide(L)'
;MDCQTTYSKHALEKHRKDVVKYAGLEALDIILQKAPLVYSRGNPDEVPERLRGIEIERRRTTVKYRCKTLRVVIAKTIKCFTIVTIFPDPEKQPDLEL
;
A
#
# COMPACT_ATOMS: atom_id res chain seq x y z
N MET A 1 19.01 -8.57 9.84
CA MET A 1 19.50 -8.53 8.45
C MET A 1 19.27 -7.13 7.93
N ASP A 2 20.34 -6.42 7.57
CA ASP A 2 20.29 -5.09 6.98
C ASP A 2 19.68 -5.16 5.58
N CYS A 3 18.37 -5.01 5.53
CA CYS A 3 17.59 -5.02 4.31
C CYS A 3 17.73 -3.67 3.61
N GLN A 4 17.98 -3.66 2.29
CA GLN A 4 18.09 -2.43 1.49
C GLN A 4 16.78 -1.61 1.51
N THR A 5 16.64 -0.78 2.53
CA THR A 5 15.53 0.16 2.78
C THR A 5 15.24 1.10 1.60
N THR A 6 16.19 1.25 0.68
CA THR A 6 16.22 2.25 -0.39
C THR A 6 15.11 2.04 -1.44
N TYR A 7 14.78 0.80 -1.83
CA TYR A 7 13.76 0.54 -2.86
C TYR A 7 12.33 0.69 -2.34
N SER A 8 12.06 0.22 -1.10
CA SER A 8 10.77 0.44 -0.44
C SER A 8 10.53 1.91 -0.14
N LYS A 9 11.56 2.63 0.33
CA LYS A 9 11.50 4.08 0.47
C LYS A 9 11.21 4.75 -0.86
N HIS A 10 11.83 4.33 -1.97
CA HIS A 10 11.62 4.97 -3.26
C HIS A 10 10.17 4.84 -3.80
N ALA A 11 9.55 3.65 -3.69
CA ALA A 11 8.17 3.46 -4.14
C ALA A 11 7.17 4.20 -3.22
N LEU A 12 7.42 4.19 -1.90
CA LEU A 12 6.64 4.97 -0.93
C LEU A 12 6.84 6.47 -1.14
N GLU A 13 8.05 6.98 -1.31
CA GLU A 13 8.37 8.39 -1.54
C GLU A 13 7.79 8.91 -2.85
N LYS A 14 7.83 8.09 -3.91
CA LYS A 14 7.23 8.44 -5.20
C LYS A 14 5.73 8.71 -5.09
N HIS A 15 5.04 7.99 -4.20
CA HIS A 15 3.60 8.18 -3.95
C HIS A 15 3.31 8.96 -2.66
N ARG A 16 4.30 9.24 -1.82
CA ARG A 16 4.16 9.95 -0.54
C ARG A 16 3.58 11.34 -0.77
N LYS A 17 4.04 12.04 -1.81
CA LYS A 17 3.51 13.38 -2.15
C LYS A 17 2.01 13.31 -2.52
N ASP A 18 1.62 12.34 -3.34
CA ASP A 18 0.22 12.18 -3.75
C ASP A 18 -0.66 11.73 -2.57
N VAL A 19 -0.19 10.76 -1.78
CA VAL A 19 -0.91 10.26 -0.61
C VAL A 19 -1.00 11.32 0.48
N VAL A 20 0.04 12.11 0.72
CA VAL A 20 -0.02 13.21 1.68
C VAL A 20 -0.98 14.30 1.21
N LYS A 21 -1.00 14.60 -0.10
CA LYS A 21 -1.94 15.56 -0.68
C LYS A 21 -3.40 15.14 -0.46
N TYR A 22 -3.71 13.85 -0.60
CA TYR A 22 -5.09 13.36 -0.51
C TYR A 22 -5.49 12.83 0.87
N ALA A 23 -4.66 11.99 1.50
CA ALA A 23 -4.94 11.33 2.78
C ALA A 23 -4.36 12.10 3.98
N GLY A 24 -3.17 12.68 3.83
CA GLY A 24 -2.39 13.32 4.90
C GLY A 24 -1.26 12.40 5.41
N LEU A 25 -0.24 12.99 6.05
CA LEU A 25 0.92 12.26 6.58
C LEU A 25 0.53 11.22 7.64
N GLU A 26 -0.38 11.58 8.53
CA GLU A 26 -0.87 10.70 9.60
C GLU A 26 -1.51 9.41 9.07
N ALA A 27 -2.30 9.52 7.99
CA ALA A 27 -2.93 8.35 7.37
C ALA A 27 -1.89 7.39 6.79
N LEU A 28 -0.83 7.93 6.18
CA LEU A 28 0.27 7.13 5.65
C LEU A 28 1.00 6.37 6.76
N ASP A 29 1.32 7.04 7.88
CA ASP A 29 2.01 6.41 9.00
C ASP A 29 1.17 5.28 9.62
N ILE A 30 -0.14 5.49 9.79
CA ILE A 30 -1.05 4.45 10.29
C ILE A 30 -1.13 3.26 9.33
N ILE A 31 -1.26 3.51 8.02
CA ILE A 31 -1.31 2.44 7.02
C ILE A 31 0.01 1.66 7.01
N LEU A 32 1.15 2.31 7.18
CA LEU A 32 2.45 1.65 7.28
C LEU A 32 2.56 0.77 8.54
N GLN A 33 2.12 1.27 9.69
CA GLN A 33 2.10 0.50 10.93
C GLN A 33 1.16 -0.72 10.83
N LYS A 34 0.03 -0.57 10.14
CA LYS A 34 -0.97 -1.62 9.95
C LYS A 34 -0.79 -2.41 8.65
N ALA A 35 0.32 -2.24 7.93
CA ALA A 35 0.54 -2.87 6.63
C ALA A 35 0.41 -4.41 6.65
N PRO A 36 0.88 -5.15 7.69
CA PRO A 36 0.66 -6.60 7.76
C PRO A 36 -0.84 -6.98 7.83
N LEU A 37 -1.63 -6.21 8.57
CA LEU A 37 -3.08 -6.42 8.67
C LEU A 37 -3.77 -6.10 7.34
N VAL A 38 -3.44 -4.95 6.74
CA VAL A 38 -3.97 -4.55 5.43
C VAL A 38 -3.63 -5.60 4.37
N TYR A 39 -2.44 -6.18 4.42
CA TYR A 39 -2.03 -7.26 3.52
C TYR A 39 -2.84 -8.53 3.74
N SER A 40 -2.97 -9.00 4.98
CA SER A 40 -3.70 -10.23 5.32
C SER A 40 -5.17 -10.21 4.89
N ARG A 41 -5.81 -9.03 4.96
CA ARG A 41 -7.21 -8.82 4.57
C ARG A 41 -7.38 -8.39 3.12
N GLY A 42 -6.28 -8.09 2.43
CA GLY A 42 -6.31 -7.67 1.04
C GLY A 42 -6.65 -8.83 0.11
N ASN A 43 -7.43 -8.52 -0.92
CA ASN A 43 -7.74 -9.43 -1.99
C ASN A 43 -6.53 -9.57 -2.91
N PRO A 44 -6.22 -10.78 -3.43
CA PRO A 44 -5.21 -10.94 -4.47
C PRO A 44 -5.47 -9.99 -5.64
N ASP A 45 -4.41 -9.36 -6.12
CA ASP A 45 -4.43 -8.43 -7.25
C ASP A 45 -3.38 -8.89 -8.26
N GLU A 46 -3.60 -8.60 -9.54
CA GLU A 46 -2.68 -9.04 -10.58
C GLU A 46 -1.36 -8.26 -10.48
N VAL A 47 -0.23 -8.96 -10.56
CA VAL A 47 1.08 -8.33 -10.70
C VAL A 47 1.20 -7.76 -12.12
N PRO A 48 1.36 -6.43 -12.29
CA PRO A 48 1.54 -5.82 -13.60
C PRO A 48 2.73 -6.43 -14.32
N GLU A 49 2.61 -6.63 -15.64
CA GLU A 49 3.63 -7.29 -16.46
C GLU A 49 5.04 -6.71 -16.26
N ARG A 50 5.15 -5.37 -16.26
CA ARG A 50 6.40 -4.64 -16.00
C ARG A 50 7.06 -4.90 -14.63
N LEU A 51 6.35 -5.54 -13.70
CA LEU A 51 6.82 -5.86 -12.34
C LEU A 51 6.93 -7.37 -12.11
N ARG A 52 6.64 -8.21 -13.12
CA ARG A 52 6.84 -9.66 -13.04
C ARG A 52 8.33 -9.96 -12.86
N GLY A 53 8.66 -10.82 -11.90
CA GLY A 53 10.04 -11.11 -11.49
C GLY A 53 10.59 -10.16 -10.42
N ILE A 54 9.84 -9.12 -10.03
CA ILE A 54 10.15 -8.25 -8.89
C ILE A 54 9.13 -8.47 -7.77
N GLU A 55 7.84 -8.38 -8.11
CA GLU A 55 6.71 -8.70 -7.24
C GLU A 55 6.34 -10.19 -7.38
N ILE A 56 6.14 -10.87 -6.25
CA ILE A 56 5.68 -12.27 -6.20
C ILE A 56 4.20 -12.37 -5.86
N GLU A 57 3.68 -11.41 -5.09
CA GLU A 57 2.29 -11.36 -4.68
C GLU A 57 1.88 -9.90 -4.57
N ARG A 58 0.67 -9.58 -4.99
CA ARG A 58 0.10 -8.25 -4.86
C ARG A 58 -1.28 -8.40 -4.25
N ARG A 59 -1.58 -7.54 -3.28
CA ARG A 59 -2.88 -7.50 -2.61
C ARG A 59 -3.42 -6.10 -2.61
N ARG A 60 -4.74 -6.00 -2.75
CA ARG A 60 -5.47 -4.73 -2.77
C ARG A 60 -6.52 -4.75 -1.68
N THR A 61 -6.59 -3.65 -0.94
CA THR A 61 -7.52 -3.44 0.16
C THR A 61 -8.05 -2.03 0.08
N THR A 62 -9.37 -1.86 0.13
CA THR A 62 -9.97 -0.54 0.33
C THR A 62 -10.07 -0.25 1.82
N VAL A 63 -9.44 0.82 2.26
CA VAL A 63 -9.34 1.25 3.65
C VAL A 63 -10.12 2.54 3.84
N LYS A 64 -10.94 2.61 4.87
CA LYS A 64 -11.51 3.88 5.34
C LYS A 64 -10.70 4.41 6.51
N TYR A 65 -10.28 5.66 6.40
CA TYR A 65 -9.60 6.41 7.44
C TYR A 65 -10.28 7.77 7.60
N ARG A 66 -10.89 8.01 8.78
CA ARG A 66 -11.76 9.16 9.04
C ARG A 66 -12.84 9.28 7.95
N CYS A 67 -12.91 10.42 7.25
CA CYS A 67 -13.87 10.70 6.19
C CYS A 67 -13.34 10.34 4.78
N LYS A 68 -12.25 9.57 4.68
CA LYS A 68 -11.61 9.25 3.40
C LYS A 68 -11.59 7.76 3.17
N THR A 69 -11.90 7.37 1.93
CA THR A 69 -11.72 6.00 1.46
C THR A 69 -10.49 5.95 0.56
N LEU A 70 -9.61 5.00 0.85
CA LEU A 70 -8.27 4.87 0.30
C LEU A 70 -8.07 3.45 -0.20
N ARG A 71 -7.77 3.27 -1.48
CA ARG A 71 -7.31 1.99 -2.00
C ARG A 71 -5.83 1.84 -1.71
N VAL A 72 -5.51 0.86 -0.87
CA VAL A 72 -4.16 0.47 -0.50
C VAL A 72 -3.79 -0.78 -1.26
N VAL A 73 -2.65 -0.73 -1.95
CA VAL A 73 -2.06 -1.87 -2.64
C VAL A 73 -0.77 -2.21 -1.93
N ILE A 74 -0.65 -3.48 -1.54
CA ILE A 74 0.53 -4.02 -0.89
C ILE A 74 1.10 -5.13 -1.77
N ALA A 75 2.32 -4.94 -2.26
CA ALA A 75 3.04 -5.98 -3.00
C ALA A 75 4.15 -6.61 -2.16
N LYS A 76 4.21 -7.94 -2.16
CA LYS A 76 5.32 -8.74 -1.66
C LYS A 76 6.30 -8.96 -2.79
N THR A 77 7.58 -8.78 -2.50
CA THR A 77 8.68 -8.98 -3.46
C THR A 77 9.56 -10.16 -3.07
N ILE A 78 10.39 -10.61 -4.01
CA ILE A 78 11.37 -11.70 -3.80
C ILE A 78 12.35 -11.36 -2.64
N LYS A 79 12.61 -10.07 -2.40
CA LYS A 79 13.62 -9.58 -1.46
C LYS A 79 13.06 -9.12 -0.09
N CYS A 80 11.86 -9.56 0.29
CA CYS A 80 11.20 -9.27 1.58
C CYS A 80 10.60 -7.86 1.76
N PHE A 81 10.16 -7.20 0.68
CA PHE A 81 9.50 -5.90 0.78
C PHE A 81 7.97 -5.97 0.69
N THR A 82 7.33 -5.05 1.43
CA THR A 82 5.90 -4.68 1.37
C THR A 82 5.83 -3.31 0.70
N ILE A 83 5.56 -3.25 -0.61
CA ILE A 83 5.39 -1.97 -1.32
C ILE A 83 3.96 -1.49 -1.07
N VAL A 84 3.79 -0.37 -0.37
CA VAL A 84 2.48 0.23 -0.08
C VAL A 84 2.22 1.37 -1.05
N THR A 85 1.21 1.21 -1.91
CA THR A 85 0.70 2.30 -2.76
C THR A 85 -0.70 2.67 -2.31
N ILE A 86 -1.00 3.95 -2.14
CA ILE A 86 -2.30 4.40 -1.65
C ILE A 86 -2.90 5.36 -2.68
N PHE A 87 -4.19 5.18 -2.98
CA PHE A 87 -4.94 6.03 -3.88
C PHE A 87 -6.25 6.44 -3.21
N PRO A 88 -6.74 7.68 -3.41
CA PRO A 88 -8.12 8.00 -3.05
C PRO A 88 -9.06 7.11 -3.88
N ASP A 89 -10.06 6.52 -3.22
CA ASP A 89 -11.06 5.66 -3.86
C ASP A 89 -12.44 5.90 -3.22
N PRO A 90 -13.00 7.12 -3.38
CA PRO A 90 -14.18 7.56 -2.64
C PRO A 90 -15.48 6.82 -3.02
N GLU A 91 -15.53 6.21 -4.19
CA GLU A 91 -16.73 5.56 -4.73
C GLU A 91 -16.87 4.09 -4.28
N LYS A 92 -15.85 3.53 -3.62
CA LYS A 92 -15.86 2.15 -3.15
C LYS A 92 -16.24 2.02 -1.67
N GLN A 93 -16.94 0.93 -1.36
CA GLN A 93 -17.16 0.51 0.02
C GLN A 93 -15.84 -0.01 0.62
N PRO A 94 -15.48 0.37 1.86
CA PRO A 94 -14.23 -0.07 2.47
C PRO A 94 -14.27 -1.53 2.91
N ASP A 95 -13.17 -2.25 2.67
CA ASP A 95 -12.92 -3.60 3.17
C ASP A 95 -12.42 -3.57 4.64
N LEU A 96 -11.84 -2.44 5.06
CA LEU A 96 -11.25 -2.26 6.38
C LEU A 96 -11.42 -0.81 6.87
N GLU A 97 -11.78 -0.64 8.14
CA GLU A 97 -11.73 0.66 8.82
C GLU A 97 -10.50 0.72 9.73
N LEU A 98 -9.70 1.78 9.62
CA LEU A 98 -8.41 1.93 10.30
C LEU A 98 -8.38 3.01 11.38
#